data_AF-A0A223RT89-F1
#
_entry.id   AF-A0A223RT89-F1
#
_cell.length_a   1.000
_cell.length_b   1.000
_cell.length_c   1.000
_cell.angle_alpha   90.00
_cell.angle_beta   90.00
_cell.angle_gamma   90.00
#
_symmetry.space_group_name_H-M   'P 1'
#
loop_
_entity.id
_entity.type
_entity.pdbx_description
1 polymer ?
#
loop_
_entity_poly.entity_id
_entity_poly.type
_entity_poly.pdbx_seq_one_letter_code
_entity_poly.pdbx_strand_id
1 'polypeptide(L)'
;MSTHADQLLARTLDGMAPAEHARLLTDENCGQVPATLVEDPDWMAEQLRLRSRIWNTEDARVLATLWWFSTSTRLITPSVASFVVTGEALSPRLEDLGLHWHPDSRLSGVTSVEVLTGSSALESLAEALHQTLERSITSVAATARIRHLPLWAIATDAIAGCLLWAGRAEGAPERATALAEPLVAAIGGPMPAPRYTEIGSQSGTSRLFTKRTSCCLLYRAPGEDKCSSCPGRSPERRHALLRENTPH
;
A
#
# COMPACT_ATOMS: atom_id res chain seq x y z
N MET A 1 24.41 -14.17 -10.34
CA MET A 1 24.20 -13.21 -11.45
C MET A 1 23.01 -12.36 -11.05
N SER A 2 23.14 -11.04 -11.05
CA SER A 2 22.04 -10.12 -10.71
C SER A 2 20.93 -10.26 -11.76
N THR A 3 19.69 -10.50 -11.31
CA THR A 3 18.52 -10.62 -12.19
C THR A 3 18.13 -9.25 -12.76
N HIS A 4 17.30 -9.23 -13.80
CA HIS A 4 16.78 -7.95 -14.34
C HIS A 4 15.99 -7.17 -13.27
N ALA A 5 15.26 -7.87 -12.40
CA ALA A 5 14.55 -7.28 -11.27
C ALA A 5 15.52 -6.66 -10.25
N ASP A 6 16.63 -7.33 -9.90
CA ASP A 6 17.65 -6.76 -9.00
C ASP A 6 18.25 -5.47 -9.58
N GLN A 7 18.51 -5.44 -10.88
CA GLN A 7 19.03 -4.25 -11.56
C GLN A 7 18.02 -3.10 -11.55
N LEU A 8 16.73 -3.40 -11.78
CA LEU A 8 15.68 -2.39 -11.71
C LEU A 8 15.49 -1.86 -10.28
N LEU A 9 15.55 -2.74 -9.28
CA LEU A 9 15.51 -2.34 -7.88
C LEU A 9 16.69 -1.42 -7.53
N ALA A 10 17.91 -1.75 -7.95
CA ALA A 10 19.08 -0.90 -7.73
C ALA A 10 18.91 0.50 -8.35
N ARG A 11 18.46 0.59 -9.61
CA ARG A 11 18.15 1.89 -10.25
C ARG A 11 17.06 2.67 -9.52
N THR A 12 16.06 1.96 -9.00
CA THR A 12 14.97 2.58 -8.22
C THR A 12 15.53 3.19 -6.93
N LEU A 13 16.40 2.48 -6.22
CA LEU A 13 17.05 2.97 -5.00
C LEU A 13 17.98 4.16 -5.30
N ASP A 14 18.76 4.10 -6.38
CA ASP A 14 19.67 5.17 -6.78
C ASP A 14 18.93 6.49 -7.09
N GLY A 15 17.69 6.39 -7.59
CA GLY A 15 16.83 7.55 -7.84
C GLY A 15 16.06 8.06 -6.61
N MET A 16 16.24 7.47 -5.44
CA MET A 16 15.51 7.81 -4.22
C MET A 16 16.45 8.27 -3.09
N ALA A 17 15.93 9.15 -2.22
CA ALA A 17 16.59 9.51 -0.98
C ALA A 17 16.92 8.26 -0.14
N PRO A 18 18.17 8.09 0.36
CA PRO A 18 18.58 6.89 1.10
C PRO A 18 17.72 6.55 2.32
N ALA A 19 17.17 7.57 2.99
CA ALA A 19 16.29 7.40 4.14
C ALA A 19 14.99 6.63 3.82
N GLU A 20 14.60 6.55 2.54
CA GLU A 20 13.37 5.89 2.10
C GLU A 20 13.59 4.45 1.60
N HIS A 21 14.85 4.02 1.43
CA HIS A 21 15.22 2.71 0.88
C HIS A 21 14.65 1.53 1.67
N ALA A 22 14.52 1.68 3.00
CA ALA A 22 14.05 0.63 3.89
C ALA A 22 12.65 0.08 3.55
N ARG A 23 11.82 0.80 2.77
CA ARG A 23 10.50 0.30 2.34
C ARG A 23 10.56 -0.69 1.18
N LEU A 24 11.69 -0.80 0.50
CA LEU A 24 11.90 -1.66 -0.67
C LEU A 24 12.85 -2.83 -0.37
N LEU A 25 13.43 -2.87 0.82
CA LEU A 25 14.42 -3.85 1.23
C LEU A 25 13.85 -4.77 2.31
N THR A 26 14.32 -6.01 2.30
CA THR A 26 13.97 -7.03 3.29
C THR A 26 14.54 -6.67 4.67
N ASP A 27 13.74 -6.84 5.71
CA ASP A 27 14.19 -6.74 7.11
C ASP A 27 14.91 -8.04 7.54
N GLU A 28 15.98 -7.93 8.33
CA GLU A 28 16.74 -9.08 8.85
C GLU A 28 15.90 -10.04 9.69
N ASN A 29 14.78 -9.57 10.28
CA ASN A 29 13.96 -10.34 11.22
C ASN A 29 12.66 -10.92 10.63
N CYS A 30 12.57 -11.01 9.30
CA CYS A 30 11.39 -11.59 8.63
C CYS A 30 11.75 -12.85 7.83
N GLY A 31 10.79 -13.79 7.76
CA GLY A 31 10.87 -14.89 6.81
C GLY A 31 10.37 -14.46 5.44
N GLN A 32 10.71 -15.22 4.39
CA GLN A 32 10.15 -15.02 3.06
C GLN A 32 9.19 -16.17 2.73
N VAL A 33 7.95 -15.82 2.37
CA VAL A 33 6.93 -16.78 1.92
C VAL A 33 6.36 -16.36 0.56
N PRO A 34 5.90 -17.28 -0.30
CA PRO A 34 5.27 -16.92 -1.58
C PRO A 34 4.02 -16.05 -1.37
N ALA A 35 3.82 -15.01 -2.20
CA ALA A 35 2.64 -14.16 -2.09
C ALA A 35 1.35 -14.84 -2.55
N THR A 36 1.44 -15.92 -3.33
CA THR A 36 0.29 -16.78 -3.67
C THR A 36 -0.40 -17.39 -2.44
N LEU A 37 0.27 -17.47 -1.28
CA LEU A 37 -0.38 -17.87 -0.02
C LEU A 37 -1.52 -16.93 0.40
N VAL A 38 -1.57 -15.70 -0.10
CA VAL A 38 -2.69 -14.78 0.14
C VAL A 38 -4.02 -15.38 -0.34
N GLU A 39 -4.00 -16.27 -1.32
CA GLU A 39 -5.20 -16.94 -1.84
C GLU A 39 -5.52 -18.24 -1.12
N ASP A 40 -4.61 -18.74 -0.27
CA ASP A 40 -4.85 -19.90 0.56
C ASP A 40 -5.77 -19.52 1.73
N PRO A 41 -6.99 -20.11 1.81
CA PRO A 41 -7.96 -19.76 2.84
C PRO A 41 -7.48 -20.13 4.26
N ASP A 42 -6.71 -21.21 4.41
CA ASP A 42 -6.18 -21.64 5.70
C ASP A 42 -5.06 -20.70 6.16
N TRP A 43 -4.18 -20.31 5.23
CA TRP A 43 -3.15 -19.31 5.51
C TRP A 43 -3.77 -17.97 5.89
N MET A 44 -4.78 -17.50 5.15
CA MET A 44 -5.48 -16.24 5.41
C MET A 44 -6.23 -16.29 6.76
N ALA A 45 -6.90 -17.39 7.07
CA ALA A 45 -7.54 -17.59 8.37
C ALA A 45 -6.52 -17.51 9.52
N GLU A 46 -5.34 -18.12 9.35
CA GLU A 46 -4.25 -18.02 10.33
C GLU A 46 -3.73 -16.59 10.47
N GLN A 47 -3.63 -15.83 9.37
CA GLN A 47 -3.25 -14.40 9.44
C GLN A 47 -4.22 -13.59 10.30
N LEU A 48 -5.53 -13.81 10.13
CA LEU A 48 -6.54 -13.14 10.95
C LEU A 48 -6.47 -13.59 12.41
N ARG A 49 -6.24 -14.89 12.66
CA ARG A 49 -6.06 -15.45 14.01
C ARG A 49 -4.81 -14.91 14.72
N LEU A 50 -3.75 -14.60 13.99
CA LEU A 50 -2.56 -13.94 14.55
C LEU A 50 -2.83 -12.46 14.82
N ARG A 51 -3.55 -11.77 13.92
CA ARG A 51 -3.97 -10.38 14.10
C ARG A 51 -4.89 -10.18 15.30
N SER A 52 -5.70 -11.17 15.67
CA SER A 52 -6.55 -11.08 16.86
C SER A 52 -5.74 -10.90 18.14
N ARG A 53 -4.52 -11.46 18.20
CA ARG A 53 -3.60 -11.29 19.33
C ARG A 53 -2.98 -9.90 19.38
N ILE A 54 -2.68 -9.31 18.22
CA ILE A 54 -2.14 -7.94 18.13
C ILE A 54 -3.21 -6.93 18.55
N TRP A 55 -4.42 -7.07 18.01
CA TRP A 55 -5.48 -6.09 18.16
C TRP A 55 -6.45 -6.39 19.30
N ASN A 56 -6.26 -7.50 20.02
CA ASN A 56 -7.11 -7.95 21.12
C ASN A 56 -8.61 -7.95 20.77
N THR A 57 -8.97 -8.45 19.59
CA THR A 57 -10.36 -8.52 19.11
C THR A 57 -10.58 -9.75 18.23
N GLU A 58 -11.78 -10.30 18.27
CA GLU A 58 -12.22 -11.42 17.42
C GLU A 58 -13.14 -10.95 16.28
N ASP A 59 -13.36 -9.64 16.12
CA ASP A 59 -14.17 -9.10 15.02
C ASP A 59 -13.46 -9.33 13.68
N ALA A 60 -13.89 -10.37 12.96
CA ALA A 60 -13.32 -10.77 11.68
C ALA A 60 -13.29 -9.63 10.65
N ARG A 61 -14.30 -8.74 10.65
CA ARG A 61 -14.32 -7.58 9.76
C ARG A 61 -13.21 -6.60 10.11
N VAL A 62 -13.00 -6.31 11.40
CA VAL A 62 -11.92 -5.42 11.85
C VAL A 62 -10.57 -6.03 11.50
N LEU A 63 -10.36 -7.31 11.81
CA LEU A 63 -9.10 -8.01 11.58
C LEU A 63 -8.73 -8.06 10.08
N ALA A 64 -9.66 -8.46 9.22
CA ALA A 64 -9.43 -8.51 7.77
C ALA A 64 -9.20 -7.13 7.17
N THR A 65 -9.96 -6.12 7.62
CA THR A 65 -9.76 -4.74 7.16
C THR A 65 -8.39 -4.19 7.57
N LEU A 66 -7.95 -4.47 8.81
CA LEU A 66 -6.65 -4.02 9.30
C LEU A 66 -5.49 -4.75 8.65
N TRP A 67 -5.62 -6.07 8.45
CA TRP A 67 -4.65 -6.85 7.70
C TRP A 67 -4.50 -6.28 6.29
N TRP A 68 -5.60 -6.15 5.55
CA TRP A 68 -5.59 -5.61 4.19
C TRP A 68 -5.08 -4.17 4.12
N PHE A 69 -5.46 -3.31 5.07
CA PHE A 69 -4.97 -1.94 5.14
C PHE A 69 -3.44 -1.87 5.24
N SER A 70 -2.82 -2.76 6.02
CA SER A 70 -1.36 -2.82 6.10
C SER A 70 -0.73 -3.51 4.89
N THR A 71 -1.30 -4.63 4.43
CA THR A 71 -0.72 -5.47 3.38
C THR A 71 -0.79 -4.83 2.01
N SER A 72 -1.92 -4.20 1.64
CA SER A 72 -2.14 -3.64 0.31
C SER A 72 -1.08 -2.61 -0.08
N THR A 73 -0.63 -1.80 0.88
CA THR A 73 0.45 -0.84 0.67
C THR A 73 1.76 -1.57 0.40
N ARG A 74 2.13 -2.57 1.22
CA ARG A 74 3.39 -3.32 1.07
C ARG A 74 3.44 -4.06 -0.27
N LEU A 75 2.34 -4.69 -0.65
CA LEU A 75 2.22 -5.51 -1.85
C LEU A 75 2.53 -4.73 -3.13
N ILE A 76 2.11 -3.47 -3.20
CA ILE A 76 2.25 -2.64 -4.42
C ILE A 76 3.45 -1.67 -4.36
N THR A 77 4.11 -1.55 -3.21
CA THR A 77 5.14 -0.52 -3.01
C THR A 77 6.28 -0.64 -4.03
N PRO A 78 6.89 -1.82 -4.28
CA PRO A 78 8.00 -1.91 -5.22
C PRO A 78 7.62 -1.61 -6.67
N SER A 79 6.43 -2.06 -7.11
CA SER A 79 5.96 -1.84 -8.48
C SER A 79 5.65 -0.36 -8.73
N VAL A 80 5.03 0.32 -7.76
CA VAL A 80 4.74 1.77 -7.86
C VAL A 80 6.03 2.58 -7.75
N ALA A 81 6.95 2.24 -6.85
CA ALA A 81 8.21 2.95 -6.68
C ALA A 81 9.07 2.90 -7.94
N SER A 82 9.31 1.69 -8.46
CA SER A 82 10.10 1.50 -9.67
C SER A 82 9.46 2.24 -10.85
N PHE A 83 8.14 2.18 -11.00
CA PHE A 83 7.43 2.88 -12.07
C PHE A 83 7.63 4.40 -11.99
N VAL A 84 7.47 4.99 -10.81
CA VAL A 84 7.65 6.44 -10.61
C VAL A 84 9.08 6.89 -10.91
N VAL A 85 10.06 6.15 -10.42
CA VAL A 85 11.48 6.54 -10.47
C VAL A 85 12.12 6.25 -11.82
N THR A 86 11.75 5.14 -12.46
CA THR A 86 12.47 4.63 -13.64
C THR A 86 11.62 4.57 -14.90
N GLY A 87 10.29 4.67 -14.78
CA GLY A 87 9.35 4.41 -15.88
C GLY A 87 9.11 2.93 -16.19
N GLU A 88 9.87 2.02 -15.56
CA GLU A 88 9.68 0.57 -15.62
C GLU A 88 9.13 0.07 -14.28
N ALA A 89 8.38 -1.03 -14.28
CA ALA A 89 7.75 -1.54 -13.06
C ALA A 89 8.22 -2.95 -12.72
N LEU A 90 8.66 -3.15 -11.48
CA LEU A 90 8.73 -4.48 -10.87
C LEU A 90 7.34 -5.12 -10.90
N SER A 91 7.27 -6.43 -11.15
CA SER A 91 6.00 -7.13 -11.25
C SER A 91 5.28 -7.19 -9.90
N PRO A 92 4.00 -6.74 -9.81
CA PRO A 92 3.18 -6.93 -8.62
C PRO A 92 2.43 -8.27 -8.60
N ARG A 93 2.58 -9.11 -9.64
CA ARG A 93 1.84 -10.39 -9.74
C ARG A 93 2.21 -11.29 -8.57
N LEU A 94 1.22 -11.95 -7.96
CA LEU A 94 1.43 -12.79 -6.77
C LEU A 94 2.47 -13.90 -7.00
N GLU A 95 2.56 -14.41 -8.22
CA GLU A 95 3.53 -15.43 -8.65
C GLU A 95 4.98 -14.94 -8.59
N ASP A 96 5.18 -13.64 -8.79
CA ASP A 96 6.51 -13.03 -8.88
C ASP A 96 6.96 -12.46 -7.52
N LEU A 97 6.11 -12.53 -6.50
CA LEU A 97 6.31 -11.88 -5.21
C LEU A 97 6.66 -12.85 -4.08
N GLY A 98 7.68 -12.49 -3.31
CA GLY A 98 7.96 -13.03 -1.97
C GLY A 98 7.55 -12.03 -0.90
N LEU A 99 6.67 -12.42 0.01
CA LEU A 99 6.27 -11.61 1.16
C LEU A 99 7.32 -11.68 2.26
N HIS A 100 7.72 -10.52 2.76
CA HIS A 100 8.53 -10.39 3.97
C HIS A 100 7.62 -10.52 5.19
N TRP A 101 7.43 -11.76 5.64
CA TRP A 101 6.42 -12.15 6.62
C TRP A 101 7.02 -12.34 8.02
N HIS A 102 6.34 -11.80 9.02
CA HIS A 102 6.64 -12.03 10.43
C HIS A 102 5.69 -13.06 11.04
N PRO A 103 6.14 -13.86 12.04
CA PRO A 103 5.32 -14.87 12.71
C PRO A 103 4.03 -14.37 13.39
N ASP A 104 3.82 -13.06 13.47
CA ASP A 104 2.66 -12.40 14.05
C ASP A 104 1.71 -11.82 12.99
N SER A 105 1.89 -12.16 11.71
CA SER A 105 1.10 -11.66 10.56
C SER A 105 1.39 -10.22 10.12
N ARG A 106 2.46 -9.60 10.64
CA ARG A 106 2.98 -8.37 10.05
C ARG A 106 3.72 -8.67 8.74
N LEU A 107 3.58 -7.76 7.78
CA LEU A 107 4.38 -7.73 6.55
C LEU A 107 5.22 -6.46 6.56
N SER A 108 6.54 -6.59 6.42
CA SER A 108 7.46 -5.45 6.34
C SER A 108 7.60 -4.94 4.91
N GLY A 109 7.46 -5.82 3.91
CA GLY A 109 7.61 -5.51 2.49
C GLY A 109 7.35 -6.74 1.61
N VAL A 110 7.73 -6.60 0.34
CA VAL A 110 7.75 -7.70 -0.64
C VAL A 110 8.99 -7.55 -1.53
N THR A 111 9.50 -8.67 -2.05
CA THR A 111 10.48 -8.69 -3.14
C THR A 111 9.79 -9.19 -4.40
N SER A 112 10.04 -8.53 -5.53
CA SER A 112 9.65 -9.02 -6.86
C SER A 112 10.86 -9.59 -7.58
N VAL A 113 10.69 -10.73 -8.25
CA VAL A 113 11.76 -11.37 -9.02
C VAL A 113 11.67 -11.10 -10.53
N GLU A 114 10.62 -10.42 -10.97
CA GLU A 114 10.36 -10.12 -12.38
C GLU A 114 10.11 -8.63 -12.65
N VAL A 115 10.28 -8.23 -13.90
CA VAL A 115 9.95 -6.89 -14.40
C VAL A 115 8.80 -7.00 -15.39
N LEU A 116 7.82 -6.10 -15.29
CA LEU A 116 6.72 -6.06 -16.24
C LEU A 116 7.22 -5.69 -17.62
N THR A 117 6.83 -6.48 -18.60
CA THR A 117 7.05 -6.22 -20.03
C THR A 117 5.74 -5.78 -20.68
N GLY A 118 5.78 -4.74 -21.51
CA GLY A 118 4.63 -4.33 -22.30
C GLY A 118 4.90 -3.05 -23.09
N SER A 119 3.99 -2.71 -24.00
CA SER A 119 4.10 -1.52 -24.86
C SER A 119 3.85 -0.21 -24.13
N SER A 120 3.04 -0.25 -23.06
CA SER A 120 2.78 0.88 -22.15
C SER A 120 3.03 0.42 -20.72
N ALA A 121 3.97 1.08 -20.04
CA ALA A 121 4.31 0.76 -18.66
C ALA A 121 3.12 0.98 -17.71
N LEU A 122 2.33 2.05 -17.90
CA LEU A 122 1.16 2.34 -17.08
C LEU A 122 0.07 1.29 -17.25
N GLU A 123 -0.28 0.93 -18.49
CA GLU A 123 -1.32 -0.07 -18.77
C GLU A 123 -0.91 -1.46 -18.25
N SER A 124 0.36 -1.84 -18.45
CA SER A 124 0.87 -3.13 -17.97
C SER A 124 0.88 -3.19 -16.44
N LEU A 125 1.26 -2.10 -15.79
CA LEU A 125 1.19 -1.98 -14.33
C LEU A 125 -0.26 -2.03 -13.83
N ALA A 126 -1.16 -1.30 -14.49
CA ALA A 126 -2.58 -1.25 -14.13
C ALA A 126 -3.23 -2.64 -14.20
N GLU A 127 -3.00 -3.38 -15.28
CA GLU A 127 -3.52 -4.75 -15.46
C GLU A 127 -2.96 -5.70 -14.40
N ALA A 128 -1.64 -5.68 -14.17
CA ALA A 128 -1.02 -6.54 -13.17
C ALA A 128 -1.50 -6.21 -11.74
N LEU A 129 -1.70 -4.92 -11.42
CA LEU A 129 -2.28 -4.49 -10.16
C LEU A 129 -3.74 -4.90 -10.05
N HIS A 130 -4.55 -4.79 -11.11
CA HIS A 130 -5.94 -5.23 -11.11
C HIS A 130 -6.05 -6.70 -10.68
N GLN A 131 -5.34 -7.59 -11.38
CA GLN A 131 -5.35 -9.02 -11.10
C GLN A 131 -4.91 -9.33 -9.66
N THR A 132 -3.82 -8.70 -9.22
CA THR A 132 -3.26 -8.90 -7.87
C THR A 132 -4.23 -8.43 -6.78
N LEU A 133 -4.82 -7.24 -6.96
CA LEU A 133 -5.75 -6.65 -6.01
C LEU A 133 -7.07 -7.44 -5.97
N GLU A 134 -7.62 -7.83 -7.12
CA GLU A 134 -8.87 -8.60 -7.20
C GLU A 134 -8.74 -9.94 -6.49
N ARG A 135 -7.67 -10.70 -6.78
CA ARG A 135 -7.40 -12.01 -6.15
C ARG A 135 -7.23 -11.88 -4.63
N SER A 136 -6.41 -10.90 -4.20
CA SER A 136 -6.18 -10.65 -2.78
C SER A 136 -7.45 -10.21 -2.05
N ILE A 137 -8.22 -9.27 -2.63
CA ILE A 137 -9.46 -8.77 -2.06
C ILE A 137 -10.50 -9.89 -1.96
N THR A 138 -10.60 -10.74 -2.97
CA THR A 138 -11.53 -11.87 -2.98
C THR A 138 -11.22 -12.84 -1.85
N SER A 139 -9.96 -13.21 -1.65
CA SER A 139 -9.54 -14.09 -0.55
C SER A 139 -9.83 -13.47 0.84
N VAL A 140 -9.43 -12.21 1.05
CA VAL A 140 -9.67 -11.51 2.32
C VAL A 140 -11.17 -11.37 2.61
N ALA A 141 -11.94 -11.01 1.60
CA ALA A 141 -13.39 -10.83 1.72
C ALA A 141 -14.10 -12.15 2.04
N ALA A 142 -13.71 -13.24 1.38
CA ALA A 142 -14.26 -14.57 1.62
C ALA A 142 -13.97 -15.05 3.05
N THR A 143 -12.72 -14.90 3.50
CA THR A 143 -12.28 -15.35 4.83
C THR A 143 -13.06 -14.68 5.96
N ALA A 144 -13.28 -13.36 5.86
CA ALA A 144 -14.02 -12.61 6.88
C ALA A 144 -15.52 -12.45 6.58
N ARG A 145 -16.01 -12.97 5.45
CA ARG A 145 -17.39 -12.80 4.97
C ARG A 145 -17.84 -11.34 4.90
N ILE A 146 -17.00 -10.48 4.31
CA ILE A 146 -17.23 -9.03 4.17
C ILE A 146 -17.38 -8.61 2.70
N ARG A 147 -17.90 -7.40 2.48
CA ARG A 147 -18.03 -6.84 1.14
C ARG A 147 -16.67 -6.45 0.55
N HIS A 148 -16.52 -6.56 -0.77
CA HIS A 148 -15.28 -6.22 -1.48
C HIS A 148 -15.06 -4.70 -1.55
N LEU A 149 -16.14 -3.91 -1.71
CA LEU A 149 -16.06 -2.47 -2.00
C LEU A 149 -15.21 -1.66 -0.99
N PRO A 150 -15.32 -1.85 0.35
CA PRO A 150 -14.42 -1.19 1.29
C PRO A 150 -12.93 -1.55 1.12
N LEU A 151 -12.63 -2.77 0.68
CA LEU A 151 -11.26 -3.23 0.45
C LEU A 151 -10.66 -2.60 -0.83
N TRP A 152 -11.48 -2.39 -1.87
CA TRP A 152 -11.08 -1.60 -3.04
C TRP A 152 -10.80 -0.14 -2.71
N ALA A 153 -11.60 0.49 -1.83
CA ALA A 153 -11.30 1.84 -1.35
C ALA A 153 -9.96 1.91 -0.59
N ILE A 154 -9.61 0.86 0.16
CA ILE A 154 -8.29 0.75 0.79
C ILE A 154 -7.18 0.65 -0.26
N ALA A 155 -7.39 -0.11 -1.34
CA ALA A 155 -6.43 -0.21 -2.42
C ALA A 155 -6.20 1.14 -3.12
N THR A 156 -7.26 1.94 -3.36
CA THR A 156 -7.12 3.33 -3.86
C THR A 156 -6.23 4.17 -2.94
N ASP A 157 -6.50 4.15 -1.63
CA ASP A 157 -5.72 4.92 -0.66
C ASP A 157 -4.26 4.43 -0.60
N ALA A 158 -4.02 3.13 -0.76
CA ALA A 158 -2.68 2.54 -0.81
C ALA A 158 -1.89 3.01 -2.05
N ILE A 159 -2.50 3.01 -3.23
CA ILE A 159 -1.89 3.52 -4.47
C ILE A 159 -1.55 5.00 -4.31
N ALA A 160 -2.51 5.81 -3.86
CA ALA A 160 -2.28 7.23 -3.65
C ALA A 160 -1.18 7.50 -2.61
N GLY A 161 -1.15 6.71 -1.54
CA GLY A 161 -0.08 6.77 -0.52
C GLY A 161 1.29 6.39 -1.08
N CYS A 162 1.38 5.35 -1.90
CA CYS A 162 2.63 4.90 -2.52
C CYS A 162 3.15 5.92 -3.53
N LEU A 163 2.29 6.47 -4.39
CA LEU A 163 2.68 7.51 -5.36
C LEU A 163 3.22 8.76 -4.66
N LEU A 164 2.51 9.25 -3.63
CA LEU A 164 2.97 10.40 -2.87
C LEU A 164 4.30 10.12 -2.14
N TRP A 165 4.47 8.91 -1.62
CA TRP A 165 5.73 8.52 -0.97
C TRP A 165 6.88 8.41 -1.98
N ALA A 166 6.71 7.69 -3.09
CA ALA A 166 7.74 7.54 -4.11
C ALA A 166 8.12 8.90 -4.73
N GLY A 167 7.14 9.74 -5.05
CA GLY A 167 7.41 11.09 -5.54
C GLY A 167 8.16 11.96 -4.55
N ARG A 168 7.94 11.81 -3.23
CA ARG A 168 8.77 12.49 -2.23
C ARG A 168 10.20 11.96 -2.18
N ALA A 169 10.34 10.64 -2.26
CA ALA A 169 11.65 10.01 -2.23
C ALA A 169 12.51 10.42 -3.44
N GLU A 170 11.90 10.64 -4.60
CA GLU A 170 12.54 11.14 -5.82
C GLU A 170 12.62 12.69 -5.91
N GLY A 171 11.93 13.40 -5.01
CA GLY A 171 11.87 14.88 -5.02
C GLY A 171 10.88 15.51 -6.01
N ALA A 172 9.94 14.73 -6.57
CA ALA A 172 8.89 15.18 -7.50
C ALA A 172 7.46 14.71 -7.09
N PRO A 173 6.94 15.10 -5.92
CA PRO A 173 5.64 14.63 -5.42
C PRO A 173 4.44 14.99 -6.30
N GLU A 174 4.42 16.14 -6.95
CA GLU A 174 3.32 16.58 -7.82
C GLU A 174 3.27 15.72 -9.09
N ARG A 175 4.43 15.41 -9.68
CA ARG A 175 4.53 14.55 -10.87
C ARG A 175 4.02 13.14 -10.56
N ALA A 176 4.42 12.57 -9.42
CA ALA A 176 3.98 11.23 -9.03
C ALA A 176 2.49 11.20 -8.66
N THR A 177 1.98 12.20 -7.94
CA THR A 177 0.55 12.22 -7.54
C THR A 177 -0.39 12.47 -8.72
N ALA A 178 0.05 13.15 -9.78
CA ALA A 178 -0.69 13.30 -11.03
C ALA A 178 -0.96 11.96 -11.75
N LEU A 179 -0.17 10.91 -11.47
CA LEU A 179 -0.39 9.56 -12.02
C LEU A 179 -1.53 8.81 -11.34
N ALA A 180 -2.05 9.29 -10.21
CA ALA A 180 -3.00 8.55 -9.40
C ALA A 180 -4.35 8.34 -10.11
N GLU A 181 -4.93 9.39 -10.69
CA GLU A 181 -6.20 9.27 -11.41
C GLU A 181 -6.08 8.38 -12.66
N PRO A 182 -5.09 8.58 -13.56
CA PRO A 182 -4.89 7.67 -14.70
C PRO A 182 -4.67 6.22 -14.30
N LEU A 183 -3.84 5.96 -13.29
CA LEU A 183 -3.54 4.60 -12.84
C LEU A 183 -4.77 3.92 -12.23
N VAL A 184 -5.51 4.59 -11.34
CA VAL A 184 -6.74 4.04 -10.74
C VAL A 184 -7.82 3.81 -11.80
N ALA A 185 -7.95 4.70 -12.79
CA ALA A 185 -8.88 4.51 -13.89
C ALA A 185 -8.51 3.29 -14.75
N ALA A 186 -7.22 3.12 -15.08
CA ALA A 186 -6.73 1.99 -15.87
C ALA A 186 -6.86 0.64 -15.12
N ILE A 187 -6.70 0.62 -13.79
CA ILE A 187 -6.90 -0.60 -12.98
C ILE A 187 -8.35 -1.10 -13.06
N GLY A 188 -9.36 -0.26 -13.31
CA GLY A 188 -10.70 -0.73 -13.68
C GLY A 188 -11.54 -1.45 -12.61
N GLY A 189 -11.21 -1.36 -11.31
CA GLY A 189 -12.04 -1.90 -10.21
C GLY A 189 -13.12 -0.95 -9.70
N PRO A 190 -13.95 -1.33 -8.70
CA PRO A 190 -14.90 -0.44 -8.03
C PRO A 190 -14.18 0.53 -7.07
N MET A 191 -13.22 1.27 -7.62
CA MET A 191 -12.28 2.12 -6.91
C MET A 191 -12.81 3.55 -6.88
N PRO A 192 -12.92 4.19 -5.70
CA PRO A 192 -13.18 5.61 -5.64
C PRO A 192 -12.02 6.40 -6.25
N ALA A 193 -12.28 7.66 -6.62
CA ALA A 193 -11.22 8.57 -7.06
C ALA A 193 -10.15 8.76 -5.95
N PRO A 194 -8.85 8.66 -6.27
CA PRO A 194 -7.80 8.99 -5.34
C PRO A 194 -7.83 10.48 -5.02
N ARG A 195 -7.46 10.87 -3.80
CA ARG A 195 -7.53 12.27 -3.37
C ARG A 195 -6.31 12.67 -2.57
N TYR A 196 -5.90 13.90 -2.77
CA TYR A 196 -4.88 14.56 -1.97
C TYR A 196 -5.45 15.82 -1.33
N THR A 197 -4.81 16.29 -0.28
CA THR A 197 -5.09 17.57 0.35
C THR A 197 -3.78 18.22 0.70
N GLU A 198 -3.65 19.50 0.38
CA GLU A 198 -2.51 20.30 0.76
C GLU A 198 -2.76 20.94 2.13
N ILE A 199 -1.75 20.90 3.00
CA ILE A 199 -1.81 21.45 4.35
C ILE A 199 -0.64 22.41 4.53
N GLY A 200 -0.93 23.68 4.79
CA GLY A 200 0.08 24.66 5.17
C GLY A 200 0.63 24.39 6.57
N SER A 201 1.95 24.42 6.71
CA SER A 201 2.71 24.41 7.96
C SER A 201 2.67 25.78 8.63
N GLN A 202 3.14 25.84 9.88
CA GLN A 202 3.32 27.12 10.58
C GLN A 202 4.50 27.93 10.02
N SER A 203 5.46 27.29 9.35
CA SER A 203 6.63 27.94 8.72
C SER A 203 6.36 28.48 7.31
N GLY A 204 5.11 28.42 6.84
CA GLY A 204 4.68 28.95 5.53
C GLY A 204 4.90 28.00 4.36
N THR A 205 5.39 26.79 4.60
CA THR A 205 5.53 25.72 3.60
C THR A 205 4.27 24.88 3.53
N SER A 206 3.87 24.42 2.35
CA SER A 206 2.73 23.52 2.18
C SER A 206 3.18 22.08 1.96
N ARG A 207 2.38 21.13 2.44
CA ARG A 207 2.67 19.70 2.32
C ARG A 207 1.44 18.92 1.87
N LEU A 208 1.60 18.11 0.83
CA LEU A 208 0.55 17.22 0.33
C LEU A 208 0.32 16.03 1.26
N PHE A 209 -0.93 15.62 1.47
CA PHE A 209 -1.29 14.41 2.20
C PHE A 209 -2.35 13.64 1.42
N THR A 210 -2.29 12.31 1.45
CA THR A 210 -3.38 11.48 0.94
C THR A 210 -4.64 11.74 1.76
N LYS A 211 -5.72 12.14 1.08
CA LYS A 211 -7.04 12.37 1.68
C LYS A 211 -7.86 11.09 1.58
N ARG A 212 -7.66 10.23 2.58
CA ARG A 212 -8.28 8.90 2.66
C ARG A 212 -9.76 8.89 2.32
N THR A 213 -10.14 7.91 1.50
CA THR A 213 -11.53 7.57 1.17
C THR A 213 -11.99 6.34 1.95
N SER A 214 -11.06 5.51 2.41
CA SER A 214 -11.32 4.26 3.12
C SER A 214 -11.30 4.41 4.65
N CYS A 215 -12.02 3.53 5.34
CA CYS A 215 -11.94 3.37 6.78
C CYS A 215 -11.19 2.08 7.12
N CYS A 216 -10.04 2.17 7.80
CA CYS A 216 -9.25 1.00 8.21
C CYS A 216 -9.80 0.29 9.46
N LEU A 217 -10.81 0.87 10.12
CA LEU A 217 -11.42 0.36 11.36
C LEU A 217 -10.49 0.24 12.58
N LEU A 218 -9.29 0.84 12.54
CA LEU A 218 -8.35 0.79 13.67
C LEU A 218 -8.98 1.20 15.01
N TYR A 219 -9.77 2.28 15.03
CA TYR A 219 -10.47 2.77 16.22
C TYR A 219 -11.50 1.78 16.83
N ARG A 220 -11.77 0.65 16.18
CA ARG A 220 -12.64 -0.42 16.70
C ARG A 220 -11.85 -1.48 17.48
N ALA A 221 -10.52 -1.52 17.35
CA ALA A 221 -9.67 -2.37 18.17
C ALA A 221 -9.57 -1.76 19.59
N PRO A 222 -9.61 -2.58 20.66
CA PRO A 222 -9.42 -2.10 22.02
C PRO A 222 -8.12 -1.30 22.20
N GLY A 223 -8.22 -0.14 22.86
CA GLY A 223 -7.08 0.74 23.15
C GLY A 223 -6.67 1.69 22.02
N GLU A 224 -7.28 1.57 20.83
CA GLU A 224 -6.93 2.38 19.66
C GLU A 224 -7.90 3.56 19.44
N ASP A 225 -7.40 4.67 18.88
CA ASP A 225 -8.20 5.82 18.46
C ASP A 225 -8.06 6.11 16.95
N LYS A 226 -8.89 6.99 16.43
CA LYS A 226 -8.84 7.47 15.05
C LYS A 226 -7.49 8.17 14.80
N CYS A 227 -6.72 7.74 13.79
CA CYS A 227 -5.50 8.45 13.40
C CYS A 227 -5.77 9.85 12.81
N SER A 228 -4.69 10.62 12.57
CA SER A 228 -4.76 11.97 11.99
C SER A 228 -5.38 12.03 10.59
N SER A 229 -5.31 10.94 9.81
CA SER A 229 -5.87 10.85 8.45
C SER A 229 -7.24 10.15 8.39
N CYS A 230 -7.84 9.79 9.54
CA CYS A 230 -9.09 9.02 9.57
C CYS A 230 -10.27 9.79 8.95
N PRO A 231 -11.02 9.20 8.00
CA PRO A 231 -12.19 9.86 7.40
C PRO A 231 -13.37 10.00 8.37
N GLY A 232 -13.37 9.22 9.47
CA GLY A 232 -14.36 9.34 10.55
C GLY A 232 -14.12 10.51 11.52
N ARG A 233 -13.11 11.36 11.27
CA ARG A 233 -12.92 12.66 11.93
C ARG A 233 -13.50 13.77 11.05
N SER A 234 -13.98 14.85 11.67
CA SER A 234 -14.43 16.03 10.92
C SER A 234 -13.29 16.58 10.05
N PRO A 235 -13.60 17.22 8.91
CA PRO A 235 -12.58 17.84 8.06
C PRO A 235 -11.64 18.79 8.81
N GLU A 236 -12.18 19.60 9.72
CA GLU A 236 -11.46 20.61 10.49
C GLU A 236 -10.47 19.96 11.47
N ARG A 237 -10.92 18.94 12.21
CA ARG A 237 -10.03 18.21 13.14
C ARG A 237 -8.92 17.47 12.40
N ARG A 238 -9.22 16.88 11.24
CA ARG A 238 -8.22 16.23 10.39
C ARG A 238 -7.16 17.24 9.93
N HIS A 239 -7.60 18.40 9.45
CA HIS A 239 -6.72 19.45 8.98
C HIS A 239 -5.82 20.01 10.11
N ALA A 240 -6.35 20.16 11.33
CA ALA A 240 -5.56 20.57 12.49
C ALA A 240 -4.47 19.53 12.83
N LEU A 241 -4.84 18.24 12.94
CA LEU A 241 -3.90 17.17 13.24
C LEU A 241 -2.84 16.99 12.13
N LEU A 242 -3.19 17.13 10.86
CA LEU A 242 -2.21 17.06 9.77
C LEU A 242 -1.23 18.23 9.81
N ARG A 243 -1.67 19.42 10.24
CA ARG A 243 -0.79 20.58 10.43
C ARG A 243 0.20 20.35 11.57
N GLU A 244 -0.24 19.77 12.68
CA GLU A 244 0.64 19.38 13.80
C GLU A 244 1.70 18.33 13.39
N ASN A 245 1.37 17.44 12.46
CA ASN A 245 2.27 16.42 11.92
C ASN A 245 3.15 16.91 10.76
N THR A 246 3.04 18.18 10.38
CA THR A 246 3.91 18.76 9.35
C THR A 246 5.17 19.29 10.05
N PRO A 247 6.38 18.76 9.74
CA PRO A 247 7.61 19.25 10.34
C PRO A 247 7.75 20.76 10.15
N HIS A 248 8.29 21.44 11.16
CA HIS A 248 8.58 22.88 11.12
C HIS A 248 9.68 23.22 10.11
#